data_AF-A0A9Q3GJF8-F1
#
_entry.id   AF-A0A9Q3GJF8-F1
#
_cell.length_a   1.000
_cell.length_b   1.000
_cell.length_c   1.000
_cell.angle_alpha   90.00
_cell.angle_beta   90.00
_cell.angle_gamma   90.00
#
_symmetry.space_group_name_H-M   'P 1'
#
loop_
_entity.id
_entity.type
_entity.pdbx_description
1 polymer ?
#
loop_
_entity_poly.entity_id
_entity_poly.type
_entity_poly.pdbx_seq_one_letter_code
_entity_poly.pdbx_strand_id
1 'polypeptide(L)'
;MWKRACDTAARCIAEAKEYNKHRWDKSDIEPEFKEGDQVIVSTLNFNSLKGPKKMRDSVLKPFTIIKLIGKNAVEVKLTEQFPRKYQVFPVSLIKPYF
;
A
#
# COMPACT_ATOMS: atom_id res chain seq x y z
N MET A 1 -44.71 3.28 -14.58
CA MET A 1 -43.48 4.03 -14.95
C MET A 1 -42.40 3.91 -13.87
N TRP A 2 -42.71 4.21 -12.60
CA TRP A 2 -41.77 4.22 -11.46
C TRP A 2 -41.06 2.90 -11.13
N LYS A 3 -41.78 1.77 -11.22
CA LYS A 3 -41.22 0.44 -10.86
C LYS A 3 -39.99 0.06 -11.69
N ARG A 4 -40.07 0.26 -13.02
CA ARG A 4 -38.95 0.02 -13.95
C ARG A 4 -37.74 0.91 -13.66
N ALA A 5 -37.97 2.16 -13.23
CA ALA A 5 -36.88 3.07 -12.88
C ALA A 5 -36.16 2.61 -11.60
N CYS A 6 -36.90 2.17 -10.58
CA CYS A 6 -36.34 1.60 -9.37
C CYS A 6 -35.56 0.30 -9.65
N ASP A 7 -36.11 -0.59 -10.47
CA ASP A 7 -35.45 -1.85 -10.83
C ASP A 7 -34.15 -1.60 -11.60
N THR A 8 -34.16 -0.61 -12.50
CA THR A 8 -32.96 -0.20 -13.25
C THR A 8 -31.91 0.41 -12.33
N ALA A 9 -32.31 1.28 -11.39
CA ALA A 9 -31.40 1.87 -10.42
C ALA A 9 -30.75 0.81 -9.52
N ALA A 10 -31.54 -0.16 -9.04
CA ALA A 10 -31.03 -1.27 -8.23
C ALA A 10 -30.00 -2.11 -9.00
N ARG A 11 -30.26 -2.40 -10.28
CA ARG A 11 -29.32 -3.11 -11.15
C ARG A 11 -28.02 -2.33 -11.33
N CYS A 12 -28.08 -1.03 -11.62
CA CYS A 12 -26.88 -0.21 -11.78
C CYS A 12 -26.02 -0.16 -10.51
N ILE A 13 -26.64 -0.14 -9.32
CA ILE A 13 -25.92 -0.18 -8.04
C ILE A 13 -25.23 -1.54 -7.84
N ALA A 14 -25.93 -2.64 -8.15
CA ALA A 14 -25.36 -3.98 -8.05
C ALA A 14 -24.16 -4.16 -9.01
N GLU A 15 -24.32 -3.76 -10.27
CA GLU A 15 -23.26 -3.82 -11.28
C GLU A 15 -22.05 -2.95 -10.88
N ALA A 16 -22.28 -1.74 -10.36
CA ALA A 16 -21.21 -0.88 -9.86
C ALA A 16 -20.46 -1.52 -8.69
N LYS A 17 -21.17 -2.18 -7.77
CA LYS A 17 -20.56 -2.89 -6.63
C LYS A 17 -19.71 -4.07 -7.08
N GLU A 18 -20.22 -4.88 -8.00
CA GLU A 18 -19.48 -6.01 -8.57
C GLU A 18 -18.26 -5.57 -9.35
N TYR A 19 -18.39 -4.52 -10.17
CA TYR A 19 -17.28 -3.94 -10.91
C TYR A 19 -16.15 -3.48 -9.98
N ASN A 20 -16.50 -2.76 -8.91
CA ASN A 20 -15.53 -2.29 -7.93
C ASN A 20 -14.83 -3.46 -7.22
N LYS A 21 -15.58 -4.50 -6.83
CA LYS A 21 -15.03 -5.70 -6.20
C LYS A 21 -14.04 -6.40 -7.14
N HIS A 22 -14.46 -6.69 -8.37
CA HIS A 22 -13.60 -7.37 -9.34
C HIS A 22 -12.33 -6.58 -9.67
N ARG A 23 -12.43 -5.24 -9.74
CA ARG A 23 -11.27 -4.37 -9.93
C ARG A 23 -10.31 -4.44 -8.75
N TRP A 24 -10.85 -4.38 -7.53
CA TRP A 24 -10.06 -4.52 -6.29
C TRP A 24 -9.33 -5.85 -6.25
N ASP A 25 -10.08 -6.96 -6.38
CA ASP A 25 -9.54 -8.33 -6.32
C ASP A 25 -8.43 -8.57 -7.36
N LYS A 26 -8.49 -7.89 -8.52
CA LYS A 26 -7.45 -7.97 -9.56
C LYS A 26 -6.19 -7.17 -9.23
N SER A 27 -6.32 -6.02 -8.57
CA SER A 27 -5.18 -5.15 -8.24
C SER A 27 -4.53 -5.48 -6.90
N ASP A 28 -5.31 -6.05 -5.98
CA ASP A 28 -4.90 -6.35 -4.61
C ASP A 28 -4.24 -7.74 -4.54
N ILE A 29 -3.10 -7.86 -5.22
CA ILE A 29 -2.23 -9.03 -5.09
C ILE A 29 -1.35 -8.75 -3.88
N GLU A 30 -1.71 -9.32 -2.73
CA GLU A 30 -0.89 -9.27 -1.51
C GLU A 30 0.46 -9.95 -1.77
N PRO A 31 1.59 -9.22 -1.72
CA PRO A 31 2.90 -9.85 -1.80
C PRO A 31 3.14 -10.64 -0.51
N GLU A 32 3.51 -11.91 -0.63
CA GLU A 32 3.95 -12.70 0.52
C GLU A 32 5.36 -12.25 0.93
N PHE A 33 5.43 -11.34 1.91
CA PHE A 33 6.67 -10.94 2.55
C PHE A 33 7.04 -11.90 3.67
N LYS A 34 8.34 -12.17 3.84
CA LYS A 34 8.88 -12.96 4.95
C LYS A 34 9.81 -12.12 5.82
N GLU A 35 9.94 -12.52 7.07
CA GLU A 35 10.93 -11.95 7.97
C GLU A 35 12.34 -12.20 7.42
N GLY A 36 13.17 -11.16 7.38
CA GLY A 36 14.50 -11.20 6.76
C GLY A 36 14.56 -10.76 5.29
N ASP A 37 13.42 -10.62 4.60
CA ASP A 37 13.42 -10.14 3.22
C ASP A 37 13.89 -8.67 3.14
N GLN A 38 14.56 -8.35 2.03
CA GLN A 38 14.90 -6.98 1.69
C GLN A 38 13.76 -6.33 0.92
N VAL A 39 13.32 -5.18 1.42
CA VAL A 39 12.22 -4.44 0.82
C VAL A 39 12.56 -2.97 0.70
N ILE A 40 11.94 -2.32 -0.26
CA ILE A 40 12.08 -0.90 -0.50
C ILE A 40 10.82 -0.18 -0.05
N VAL A 41 11.00 0.90 0.70
CA VAL A 41 9.90 1.71 1.26
C VAL A 41 9.67 2.94 0.40
N SER A 42 8.44 3.16 -0.04
CA SER A 42 8.05 4.32 -0.85
C SER A 42 8.02 5.60 -0.03
N THR A 43 8.61 6.68 -0.56
CA THR A 43 8.64 8.00 0.11
C THR A 43 7.37 8.84 -0.08
N LEU A 44 6.36 8.31 -0.79
CA LEU A 44 5.15 9.06 -1.19
C LEU A 44 4.47 9.79 -0.02
N ASN A 45 4.44 9.16 1.16
CA ASN A 45 3.78 9.69 2.36
C ASN A 45 4.76 10.30 3.38
N PHE A 46 6.04 10.45 3.02
CA PHE A 46 7.06 10.98 3.93
C PHE A 46 7.19 12.50 3.82
N ASN A 47 6.39 13.21 4.62
CA ASN A 47 6.45 14.68 4.68
C ASN A 47 7.75 15.20 5.34
N SER A 48 8.40 14.38 6.17
CA SER A 48 9.58 14.75 6.97
C SER A 48 10.93 14.50 6.30
N LEU A 49 10.96 14.22 4.99
CA LEU A 49 12.23 14.20 4.24
C LEU A 49 12.72 15.65 4.03
N LYS A 50 14.02 15.85 3.84
CA LYS A 50 14.63 17.16 3.59
C LYS A 50 14.69 17.41 2.08
N GLY A 51 14.53 18.67 1.62
CA GLY A 51 14.72 19.07 0.20
C GLY A 51 13.42 19.27 -0.62
N PRO A 52 13.48 19.62 -1.92
CA PRO A 52 12.30 19.85 -2.75
C PRO A 52 11.63 18.53 -3.18
N LYS A 53 10.29 18.43 -3.13
CA LYS A 53 9.53 17.20 -3.47
C LYS A 53 9.92 16.58 -4.83
N LYS A 54 10.25 17.42 -5.82
CA LYS A 54 10.64 16.99 -7.18
C LYS A 54 12.05 16.39 -7.29
N MET A 55 12.93 16.69 -6.34
CA MET A 55 14.33 16.21 -6.34
C MET A 55 14.57 15.09 -5.34
N ARG A 56 13.56 14.68 -4.57
CA ARG A 56 13.69 13.58 -3.60
C ARG A 56 13.52 12.24 -4.30
N ASP A 57 14.29 11.25 -3.86
CA ASP A 57 14.09 9.88 -4.31
C ASP A 57 12.69 9.41 -3.93
N SER A 58 11.99 8.82 -4.91
CA SER A 58 10.62 8.32 -4.73
C SER A 58 10.56 7.06 -3.86
N VAL A 59 11.73 6.48 -3.59
CA VAL A 59 11.92 5.18 -2.96
C VAL A 59 13.20 5.26 -2.13
N LEU A 60 13.16 4.76 -0.90
CA LEU A 60 14.34 4.74 -0.02
C LEU A 60 15.26 3.56 -0.33
N LYS A 61 16.35 3.43 0.42
CA LYS A 61 17.24 2.26 0.35
C LYS A 61 16.52 0.97 0.74
N PRO A 62 17.06 -0.21 0.37
CA PRO A 62 16.54 -1.49 0.87
C PRO A 62 16.67 -1.56 2.39
N PHE A 63 15.61 -2.03 3.04
CA PHE A 63 15.52 -2.30 4.47
C PHE A 63 15.14 -3.74 4.70
N THR A 64 15.57 -4.30 5.82
CA THR A 64 15.23 -5.67 6.20
C THR A 64 13.94 -5.69 7.01
N ILE A 65 13.01 -6.58 6.66
CA ILE A 65 11.82 -6.86 7.48
C ILE A 65 12.26 -7.54 8.76
N ILE A 66 11.92 -6.95 9.91
CA ILE A 66 12.13 -7.53 11.24
C ILE A 66 10.97 -8.45 11.58
N LYS A 67 9.74 -7.99 11.33
CA LYS A 67 8.52 -8.66 11.77
C LYS A 67 7.32 -8.33 10.89
N LEU A 68 6.45 -9.31 10.70
CA LEU A 68 5.13 -9.13 10.08
C LEU A 68 4.09 -8.81 11.17
N ILE A 69 3.38 -7.69 11.02
CA ILE A 69 2.31 -7.27 11.93
C ILE A 69 0.97 -7.55 11.24
N GLY A 70 0.43 -8.74 11.49
CA GLY A 70 -0.76 -9.22 10.78
C GLY A 70 -0.50 -9.35 9.28
N LYS A 71 -1.53 -9.11 8.47
CA LYS A 71 -1.43 -9.19 7.00
C LYS A 71 -1.06 -7.86 6.33
N ASN A 72 -1.36 -6.75 7.00
CA ASN A 72 -1.39 -5.45 6.34
C ASN A 72 -0.18 -4.57 6.64
N ALA A 73 0.67 -4.94 7.61
CA ALA A 73 1.77 -4.12 8.04
C ALA A 73 3.03 -4.94 8.31
N VAL A 74 4.19 -4.32 8.09
CA VAL A 74 5.50 -4.89 8.40
C VAL A 74 6.34 -3.87 9.14
N GLU A 75 7.14 -4.40 10.05
CA GLU A 75 8.16 -3.67 10.76
C GLU A 75 9.49 -3.86 10.05
N VAL A 76 10.15 -2.75 9.70
CA VAL A 76 11.43 -2.74 8.98
C VAL A 76 12.51 -2.05 9.79
N LYS A 77 13.72 -2.59 9.70
CA LYS A 77 14.90 -2.03 10.34
C LYS A 77 15.38 -0.80 9.57
N LEU A 78 14.93 0.38 9.98
CA LEU A 78 15.49 1.63 9.47
C LEU A 78 16.92 1.81 10.03
N THR A 79 17.89 2.06 9.14
CA THR A 79 19.25 2.42 9.54
C THR A 79 19.31 3.81 10.17
N GLU A 80 20.42 4.13 10.84
CA GLU A 80 20.65 5.33 11.69
C GLU A 80 20.32 6.69 11.05
N GLN A 81 20.05 6.73 9.74
CA GLN A 81 19.62 7.92 9.01
C GLN A 81 18.16 8.32 9.30
N PHE A 82 17.35 7.45 9.93
CA PHE A 82 15.92 7.73 10.24
C PHE A 82 15.50 7.37 11.68
N PRO A 83 16.19 7.84 12.74
CA PRO A 83 16.02 7.35 14.11
C PRO A 83 14.69 7.72 14.77
N ARG A 84 13.89 8.64 14.19
CA ARG A 84 12.62 9.12 14.74
C ARG A 84 11.39 8.80 13.88
N LYS A 85 11.52 7.94 12.86
CA LYS A 85 10.38 7.57 12.02
C LYS A 85 9.75 6.27 12.50
N TYR A 86 8.44 6.18 12.33
CA TYR A 86 7.70 4.93 12.52
C TYR A 86 8.36 3.82 11.70
N GLN A 87 8.70 2.72 12.37
CA GLN A 87 9.37 1.56 11.76
C GLN A 87 8.36 0.58 11.14
N VAL A 88 7.07 0.83 11.34
CA VAL A 88 5.96 0.02 10.82
C VAL A 88 5.35 0.70 9.61
N PHE A 89 5.26 -0.04 8.51
CA PHE A 89 4.71 0.44 7.24
C PHE A 89 3.63 -0.51 6.73
N PRO A 90 2.58 0.02 6.08
CA PRO A 90 1.60 -0.81 5.41
C PRO A 90 2.22 -1.48 4.18
N VAL A 91 1.79 -2.71 3.87
CA VAL A 91 2.27 -3.51 2.73
C VAL A 91 2.16 -2.78 1.39
N SER A 92 1.16 -1.90 1.24
CA SER A 92 0.95 -1.09 0.02
C SER A 92 2.06 -0.08 -0.26
N LEU A 93 2.81 0.34 0.75
CA LEU A 93 3.93 1.29 0.61
C LEU A 93 5.27 0.60 0.42
N ILE A 94 5.27 -0.73 0.30
CA ILE A 94 6.47 -1.55 0.33
C ILE A 94 6.53 -2.36 -0.93
N LYS A 95 7.73 -2.42 -1.50
CA LYS A 95 8.00 -3.21 -2.69
C LYS A 95 9.14 -4.16 -2.41
N PRO A 96 9.09 -5.40 -2.91
CA PRO A 96 10.23 -6.30 -2.82
C PRO A 96 11.45 -5.71 -3.54
N TYR A 97 12.64 -5.90 -2.97
CA TYR A 97 13.91 -5.53 -3.58
C TYR A 97 14.36 -6.69 -4.49
N PHE A 98 14.17 -6.53 -5.80
CA PHE A 98 14.66 -7.46 -6.83
C PHE A 98 15.62 -6.74 -7.78
#